data_AF-A0A1H4DTG4-F1
#
_entry.id   AF-A0A1H4DTG4-F1
#
_cell.length_a   1.000
_cell.length_b   1.000
_cell.length_c   1.000
_cell.angle_alpha   90.00
_cell.angle_beta   90.00
_cell.angle_gamma   90.00
#
_symmetry.space_group_name_H-M   'P 1'
#
loop_
_entity.id
_entity.type
_entity.pdbx_description
1 polymer ?
#
loop_
_entity_poly.entity_id
_entity_poly.type
_entity_poly.pdbx_seq_one_letter_code
_entity_poly.pdbx_strand_id
1 'polypeptide(L)'
;MNAIFKALNDVTRREILELLKVKDLSAGEIAAHFNISKPSISHHLDILKRADLITFEKNGQFIIYSINTTVMEDVLQWILTFKK
;
A
#
# COMPACT_ATOMS: atom_id res chain seq x y z
N MET A 1 -0.01 -6.44 13.14
CA MET A 1 -1.39 -6.85 12.82
C MET A 1 -2.45 -5.74 12.87
N ASN A 2 -2.70 -5.05 13.99
CA ASN A 2 -3.80 -4.06 14.07
C ASN A 2 -3.68 -2.92 13.03
N ALA A 3 -2.46 -2.40 12.81
CA ALA A 3 -2.19 -1.39 11.80
C ALA A 3 -2.51 -1.87 10.37
N ILE A 4 -2.22 -3.13 10.04
CA ILE A 4 -2.52 -3.75 8.74
C ILE A 4 -4.03 -3.76 8.50
N PHE A 5 -4.82 -4.30 9.43
CA PHE A 5 -6.27 -4.35 9.25
C PHE A 5 -6.91 -2.95 9.21
N LYS A 6 -6.42 -2.01 10.01
CA LYS A 6 -6.84 -0.60 9.94
C LYS A 6 -6.52 0.03 8.58
N ALA A 7 -5.33 -0.23 8.06
CA ALA A 7 -4.94 0.24 6.73
C ALA A 7 -5.82 -0.40 5.65
N LEU A 8 -6.07 -1.70 5.71
CA LEU A 8 -6.90 -2.41 4.75
C LEU A 8 -8.41 -2.11 4.85
N ASN A 9 -8.88 -1.47 5.93
CA ASN A 9 -10.30 -1.14 6.09
C ASN A 9 -10.80 0.01 5.18
N ASP A 10 -9.92 0.67 4.44
CA ASP A 10 -10.25 1.81 3.58
C ASP A 10 -10.15 1.43 2.10
N VAL A 11 -11.17 1.81 1.31
CA VAL A 11 -11.28 1.43 -0.11
C VAL A 11 -10.16 2.04 -0.95
N THR A 12 -9.84 3.31 -0.76
CA THR A 12 -8.76 4.00 -1.48
C THR A 12 -7.43 3.30 -1.25
N ARG A 13 -7.14 2.90 0.00
CA ARG A 13 -5.90 2.17 0.31
C ARG A 13 -5.84 0.80 -0.36
N ARG A 14 -6.96 0.07 -0.44
CA ARG A 14 -7.01 -1.20 -1.19
C ARG A 14 -6.82 -0.99 -2.69
N GLU A 15 -7.42 0.04 -3.26
CA GLU A 15 -7.22 0.40 -4.67
C GLU A 15 -5.76 0.78 -4.98
N ILE A 16 -5.10 1.52 -4.08
CA ILE A 16 -3.65 1.81 -4.20
C ILE A 16 -2.86 0.49 -4.25
N LEU A 17 -3.17 -0.47 -3.37
CA LEU A 17 -2.50 -1.77 -3.39
C LEU A 17 -2.76 -2.52 -4.70
N GLU A 18 -3.98 -2.50 -5.26
CA GLU A 18 -4.24 -3.11 -6.56
C GLU A 18 -3.46 -2.43 -7.71
N LEU A 19 -3.26 -1.11 -7.68
CA LEU A 19 -2.39 -0.42 -8.64
C LEU A 19 -0.93 -0.90 -8.52
N LEU A 20 -0.42 -0.95 -7.29
CA LEU A 20 0.96 -1.34 -7.00
C LEU A 20 1.23 -2.83 -7.25
N LYS A 21 0.20 -3.67 -7.26
CA LYS A 21 0.29 -5.08 -7.64
C LYS A 21 0.62 -5.25 -9.13
N VAL A 22 0.20 -4.32 -9.98
CA VAL A 22 0.46 -4.36 -11.42
C VAL A 22 1.86 -3.86 -11.74
N LYS A 23 2.27 -2.75 -11.11
CA LYS A 23 3.61 -2.18 -11.25
C LYS A 23 3.91 -1.19 -10.12
N ASP A 24 5.19 -0.97 -9.90
CA ASP A 24 5.67 0.07 -9.00
C ASP A 24 5.38 1.46 -9.58
N LEU A 25 4.98 2.39 -8.71
CA LEU A 25 4.49 3.71 -9.11
C LEU A 25 4.98 4.82 -8.19
N SER A 26 5.17 6.01 -8.75
CA SER A 26 5.37 7.22 -7.95
C SER A 26 4.07 7.72 -7.31
N ALA A 27 4.18 8.52 -6.25
CA ALA A 27 3.01 9.17 -5.64
C ALA A 27 2.21 10.02 -6.63
N GLY A 28 2.89 10.62 -7.63
CA GLY A 28 2.24 11.41 -8.68
C GLY A 28 1.41 10.55 -9.63
N GLU A 29 1.94 9.40 -10.06
CA GLU A 29 1.23 8.44 -10.89
C GLU A 29 0.04 7.85 -10.12
N ILE A 30 0.24 7.43 -8.86
CA ILE A 30 -0.85 6.92 -8.01
C ILE A 30 -1.96 7.97 -7.90
N ALA A 31 -1.61 9.23 -7.59
CA ALA A 31 -2.60 10.29 -7.43
C ALA A 31 -3.40 10.58 -8.71
N ALA A 32 -2.85 10.31 -9.90
CA ALA A 32 -3.56 10.49 -11.17
C ALA A 32 -4.75 9.52 -11.34
N HIS A 33 -4.79 8.42 -10.58
CA HIS A 33 -5.90 7.44 -10.61
C HIS A 33 -7.08 7.81 -9.71
N PHE A 34 -6.99 8.86 -8.89
CA PHE A 34 -8.02 9.19 -7.91
C PHE A 34 -8.54 10.62 -8.08
N ASN A 35 -9.84 10.80 -7.84
CA ASN A 35 -10.47 12.11 -7.81
C ASN A 35 -10.40 12.78 -6.41
N ILE A 36 -9.22 12.75 -5.79
CA ILE A 36 -8.95 13.37 -4.48
C ILE A 36 -7.64 14.14 -4.51
N SER A 37 -7.38 14.93 -3.47
CA SER A 37 -6.20 15.78 -3.41
C SER A 37 -4.89 14.97 -3.30
N LYS A 38 -3.79 15.51 -3.86
CA LYS A 38 -2.45 14.93 -3.68
C LYS A 38 -2.05 14.76 -2.20
N PRO A 39 -2.29 15.74 -1.30
CA PRO A 39 -2.07 15.53 0.14
C PRO A 39 -2.87 14.36 0.73
N SER A 40 -4.10 14.15 0.29
CA SER A 40 -4.91 12.99 0.71
C SER A 40 -4.25 11.69 0.29
N ILE A 41 -3.76 11.58 -0.95
CA ILE A 41 -3.02 10.40 -1.42
C ILE A 41 -1.74 10.18 -0.62
N SER A 42 -0.96 11.23 -0.37
CA SER A 42 0.23 11.12 0.49
C SER A 42 -0.11 10.61 1.90
N HIS A 43 -1.25 11.01 2.45
CA HIS A 43 -1.73 10.51 3.74
C HIS A 43 -2.08 9.01 3.69
N HIS A 44 -2.76 8.55 2.63
CA HIS A 44 -3.04 7.13 2.44
C HIS A 44 -1.75 6.30 2.29
N LEU A 45 -0.78 6.80 1.52
CA LEU A 45 0.54 6.17 1.35
C LEU A 45 1.31 6.08 2.66
N ASP A 46 1.27 7.13 3.49
CA ASP A 46 1.91 7.12 4.80
C ASP A 46 1.27 6.10 5.76
N ILE A 47 -0.06 5.94 5.74
CA ILE A 47 -0.74 4.90 6.52
C ILE A 47 -0.34 3.50 6.04
N LEU A 48 -0.34 3.26 4.73
CA LEU A 48 0.08 1.99 4.15
C LEU A 48 1.53 1.65 4.49
N LYS A 49 2.42 2.64 4.42
CA LYS A 49 3.83 2.52 4.82
C LYS A 49 3.98 2.21 6.30
N ARG A 50 3.27 2.91 7.19
CA ARG A 50 3.30 2.65 8.63
C ARG A 50 2.73 1.27 9.00
N ALA A 51 1.85 0.73 8.16
CA ALA A 51 1.35 -0.64 8.27
C ALA A 51 2.28 -1.67 7.61
N ASP A 52 3.40 -1.24 7.03
CA ASP A 52 4.39 -2.05 6.32
C ASP A 52 3.84 -2.81 5.10
N LEU A 53 2.72 -2.32 4.53
CA LEU A 53 2.08 -2.95 3.36
C LEU A 53 2.72 -2.51 2.04
N ILE A 54 3.45 -1.40 2.06
CA ILE A 54 4.20 -0.87 0.91
C ILE A 54 5.60 -0.48 1.34
N THR A 55 6.55 -0.64 0.43
CA THR A 55 7.91 -0.10 0.52
C THR A 55 8.04 1.11 -0.37
N PHE A 56 9.16 1.82 -0.26
CA PHE A 56 9.48 2.94 -1.13
C PHE A 56 10.98 3.02 -1.37
N GLU A 57 11.36 3.43 -2.57
CA GLU A 57 12.73 3.69 -2.96
C GLU A 57 12.85 5.05 -3.65
N LYS A 58 13.96 5.75 -3.42
CA LYS A 58 14.25 7.01 -4.10
C LYS A 58 14.91 6.71 -5.44
N ASN A 59 14.22 7.04 -6.54
CA ASN A 59 14.74 6.94 -7.90
C ASN A 59 14.90 8.35 -8.48
N GLY A 60 16.12 8.90 -8.37
CA GLY A 60 16.43 10.27 -8.74
C GLY A 60 15.65 11.29 -7.91
N GLN A 61 14.78 12.06 -8.56
CA GLN A 61 13.91 13.05 -7.90
C GLN A 61 12.58 12.45 -7.41
N PHE A 62 12.23 11.23 -7.86
CA PHE A 62 10.96 10.59 -7.54
C PHE A 62 11.11 9.58 -6.40
N ILE A 63 10.02 9.39 -5.66
CA ILE A 63 9.85 8.26 -4.74
C ILE A 63 8.93 7.27 -5.45
N ILE A 64 9.43 6.05 -5.62
CA ILE A 64 8.70 4.93 -6.21
C ILE A 64 8.22 4.04 -5.07
N TYR A 65 6.95 3.67 -5.10
CA TYR A 65 6.32 2.78 -4.13
C TYR A 65 6.08 1.41 -4.74
N SER A 66 6.22 0.37 -3.91
CA SER A 66 6.05 -1.04 -4.28
C SER A 66 5.27 -1.76 -3.17
N ILE A 67 4.62 -2.89 -3.49
CA ILE A 67 4.01 -3.73 -2.44
C ILE A 67 5.11 -4.39 -1.60
N ASN A 68 4.93 -4.42 -0.27
CA ASN A 68 5.73 -5.29 0.59
C ASN A 68 5.14 -6.70 0.59
N THR A 69 5.64 -7.56 -0.31
CA THR A 69 5.14 -8.94 -0.47
C THR A 69 5.39 -9.81 0.76
N THR A 70 6.47 -9.57 1.49
CA THR A 70 6.82 -10.33 2.71
C THR A 70 5.74 -10.20 3.77
N VAL A 71 5.29 -8.97 4.04
CA VAL A 71 4.23 -8.73 5.04
C VAL A 71 2.89 -9.33 4.59
N MET A 72 2.60 -9.33 3.29
CA MET A 72 1.40 -9.97 2.76
C MET A 72 1.44 -11.50 2.94
N GLU A 73 2.59 -12.12 2.70
CA GLU A 73 2.81 -13.56 2.95
C GLU A 73 2.59 -13.89 4.43
N ASP A 74 3.18 -13.13 5.36
CA ASP A 74 3.00 -13.34 6.80
C ASP A 74 1.53 -13.30 7.24
N VAL A 75 0.77 -12.33 6.70
CA VAL A 75 -0.68 -12.21 6.97
C VAL A 75 -1.43 -13.40 6.38
N LEU A 76 -1.10 -13.82 5.16
CA LEU A 76 -1.73 -14.97 4.51
C LEU A 76 -1.45 -16.25 5.30
N GLN A 77 -0.19 -16.51 5.68
CA GLN A 77 0.18 -17.66 6.50
C GLN A 77 -0.57 -17.67 7.81
N TRP A 78 -0.67 -16.52 8.50
CA TRP A 78 -1.46 -16.40 9.72
C TRP A 78 -2.95 -16.72 9.47
N ILE A 79 -3.57 -16.22 8.40
CA ILE A 79 -4.97 -16.56 8.04
C ILE A 79 -5.12 -18.08 7.79
N LEU A 80 -4.16 -18.69 7.11
CA LEU A 80 -4.19 -20.12 6.80
C LEU A 80 -4.12 -21.01 8.05
N THR A 81 -3.58 -20.53 9.18
CA THR A 81 -3.61 -21.29 10.46
C THR A 81 -5.03 -21.59 10.97
N PHE A 82 -6.01 -20.81 10.54
CA PHE A 82 -7.42 -21.02 10.91
C PHE A 82 -8.14 -21.98 9.97
N LYS A 83 -7.52 -22.33 8.83
CA LYS A 83 -8.06 -23.34 7.92
C LYS A 83 -7.84 -24.72 8.54
N LYS A 84 -8.92 -25.36 8.95
CA LYS A 84 -8.91 -26.77 9.38
C LYS A 84 -8.59 -27.70 8.22
#